data_AF-X1FXW6-F1
#
_entry.id   AF-X1FXW6-F1
#
_cell.length_a   1.000
_cell.length_b   1.000
_cell.length_c   1.000
_cell.angle_alpha   90.00
_cell.angle_beta   90.00
_cell.angle_gamma   90.00
#
_symmetry.space_group_name_H-M   'P 1'
#
loop_
_entity.id
_entity.type
_entity.pdbx_description
1 polymer ?
#
loop_
_entity_poly.entity_id
_entity_poly.type
_entity_poly.pdbx_seq_one_letter_code
_entity_poly.pdbx_strand_id
1 'polypeptide(L)'
;MDLSRGTDSLWKGLHKTTRRHVRKAEKAKLKIEKSETEKGMRDFYLLNLATRKKHGIPPQPYGFFENIWREIILSRLAFVLLVKHKSTSIAGGVFFAHGDTIYYKFNASDRNYLQYRPNHFLVWDAIQYGCEKGYKFFDGGRTSPDNLGLVSFKRSFGMQETDLPYYYWPTVKGVTSAKERSLKYR
;
A
#
# COMPACT_ATOMS: atom_id res chain seq x y z
N MET A 1 -6.42 -8.82 -7.09
CA MET A 1 -5.65 -10.09 -7.01
C MET A 1 -6.52 -11.10 -6.28
N ASP A 2 -6.67 -12.29 -6.85
CA ASP A 2 -7.46 -13.39 -6.26
C ASP A 2 -6.61 -14.13 -5.21
N LEU A 3 -7.04 -14.05 -3.95
CA LEU A 3 -6.38 -14.63 -2.79
C LEU A 3 -6.81 -16.08 -2.51
N SER A 4 -7.90 -16.56 -3.12
CA SER A 4 -8.45 -17.90 -2.87
C SER A 4 -7.50 -19.05 -3.22
N ARG A 5 -6.47 -18.75 -4.03
CA ARG A 5 -5.40 -19.67 -4.43
C ARG A 5 -4.46 -20.04 -3.27
N GLY A 6 -4.51 -19.29 -2.17
CA GLY A 6 -3.68 -19.50 -0.98
C GLY A 6 -2.24 -19.02 -1.11
N THR A 7 -1.62 -18.76 0.04
CA THR A 7 -0.29 -18.13 0.16
C THR A 7 0.79 -18.82 -0.68
N ASP A 8 0.87 -20.14 -0.67
CA ASP A 8 1.92 -20.89 -1.38
C ASP A 8 1.83 -20.74 -2.91
N SER A 9 0.61 -20.81 -3.45
CA SER A 9 0.39 -20.61 -4.88
C SER A 9 0.71 -19.17 -5.28
N LEU A 10 0.28 -18.20 -4.48
CA LEU A 10 0.55 -16.78 -4.71
C LEU A 10 2.05 -16.47 -4.66
N TRP A 11 2.78 -17.06 -3.71
CA TRP A 11 4.22 -16.91 -3.59
C TRP A 11 4.97 -17.40 -4.84
N LYS A 12 4.56 -18.55 -5.38
CA LYS A 12 5.09 -19.10 -6.65
C LYS A 12 4.78 -18.18 -7.83
N GLY A 13 3.60 -17.54 -7.82
CA GLY A 13 3.17 -16.58 -8.84
C GLY A 13 3.87 -15.22 -8.81
N LEU A 14 4.51 -14.83 -7.70
CA LEU A 14 5.26 -13.57 -7.64
C LEU A 14 6.41 -13.55 -8.66
N HIS A 15 6.79 -12.36 -9.12
CA HIS A 15 7.99 -12.23 -9.93
C HIS A 15 9.24 -12.61 -9.11
N LYS A 16 10.26 -13.20 -9.76
CA LYS A 16 11.51 -13.66 -9.10
C LYS A 16 12.18 -12.56 -8.25
N THR A 17 12.15 -11.32 -8.74
CA THR A 17 12.71 -10.16 -8.05
C THR A 17 11.92 -9.80 -6.79
N THR A 18 10.60 -9.94 -6.83
CA THR A 18 9.71 -9.66 -5.70
C THR A 18 9.97 -10.66 -4.57
N ARG A 19 10.03 -11.96 -4.87
CA ARG A 19 10.45 -12.98 -3.89
C ARG A 19 11.83 -12.68 -3.29
N ARG A 20 12.80 -12.28 -4.12
CA ARG A 20 14.14 -11.89 -3.64
C ARG A 20 14.07 -10.68 -2.70
N HIS A 21 13.24 -9.68 -3.00
CA HIS A 21 13.07 -8.49 -2.17
C HIS A 21 12.40 -8.79 -0.83
N VAL A 22 11.37 -9.63 -0.82
CA VAL A 22 10.75 -10.11 0.43
C VAL A 22 11.78 -10.85 1.28
N ARG A 23 12.51 -11.82 0.70
CA ARG A 23 13.59 -12.53 1.42
C ARG A 23 14.71 -11.61 1.90
N LYS A 24 14.99 -10.52 1.18
CA LYS A 24 15.97 -9.52 1.61
C LYS A 24 15.50 -8.79 2.88
N ALA A 25 14.21 -8.45 2.95
CA ALA A 25 13.61 -7.83 4.13
C ALA A 25 13.63 -8.78 5.34
N GLU A 26 13.29 -10.06 5.13
CA GLU A 26 13.38 -11.10 6.17
C GLU A 26 14.81 -11.26 6.69
N LYS A 27 15.81 -11.33 5.79
CA LYS A 27 17.24 -11.38 6.17
C LYS A 27 17.71 -10.13 6.91
N ALA A 28 17.12 -8.98 6.63
CA ALA A 28 17.35 -7.74 7.36
C ALA A 28 16.62 -7.68 8.71
N LYS A 29 15.95 -8.78 9.12
CA LYS A 29 15.20 -8.91 10.38
C LYS A 29 14.13 -7.83 10.54
N LEU A 30 13.51 -7.42 9.44
CA LEU A 30 12.32 -6.56 9.50
C LEU A 30 11.18 -7.34 10.17
N LYS A 31 10.34 -6.63 10.92
CA LYS A 31 9.15 -7.18 11.57
C LYS A 31 7.91 -6.45 11.09
N ILE A 32 6.78 -7.14 11.01
CA ILE A 32 5.48 -6.53 10.81
C ILE A 32 4.78 -6.40 12.16
N GLU A 33 4.20 -5.23 12.39
CA GLU A 33 3.31 -4.96 13.50
C GLU A 33 1.95 -4.56 12.93
N LYS A 34 0.93 -5.37 13.17
CA LYS A 34 -0.46 -4.97 12.96
C LYS A 34 -0.89 -4.11 14.14
N SER A 35 -1.29 -2.87 13.88
CA SER A 35 -1.69 -1.92 14.91
C SER A 35 -3.14 -1.46 14.71
N GLU A 36 -3.89 -1.47 15.80
CA GLU A 36 -5.27 -0.97 15.90
C GLU A 36 -5.36 0.24 16.87
N THR A 37 -4.20 0.76 17.26
CA THR A 37 -4.06 1.88 18.21
C THR A 37 -3.90 3.21 17.50
N GLU A 38 -4.27 4.31 18.18
CA GLU A 38 -4.00 5.66 17.68
C GLU A 38 -2.50 5.88 17.44
N LYS A 39 -1.67 5.37 18.36
CA LYS A 39 -0.21 5.44 18.23
C LYS A 39 0.26 4.82 16.92
N GLY A 40 -0.28 3.66 16.54
CA GLY A 40 0.03 3.02 15.26
C GLY A 40 -0.35 3.88 14.06
N MET A 41 -1.51 4.54 14.12
CA MET A 41 -1.92 5.51 13.10
C MET A 41 -1.00 6.74 13.06
N ARG A 42 -0.55 7.26 14.22
CA ARG A 42 0.42 8.36 14.29
C ARG A 42 1.77 7.95 13.71
N ASP A 43 2.28 6.77 14.04
CA ASP A 43 3.52 6.23 13.48
C ASP A 43 3.43 6.15 11.94
N PHE A 44 2.29 5.66 11.39
CA PHE A 44 2.03 5.69 9.95
C PHE A 44 1.97 7.12 9.39
N TYR A 45 1.27 8.02 10.07
CA TYR A 45 1.09 9.40 9.62
C TYR A 45 2.42 10.13 9.47
N LEU A 46 3.37 9.94 10.40
CA LEU A 46 4.71 10.51 10.29
C LEU A 46 5.46 10.04 9.04
N LEU A 47 5.35 8.74 8.69
CA LEU A 47 5.89 8.21 7.44
C LEU A 47 5.20 8.85 6.22
N ASN A 48 3.87 9.01 6.29
CA ASN A 48 3.08 9.63 5.23
C ASN A 48 3.47 11.10 5.02
N LEU A 49 3.70 11.87 6.08
CA LEU A 49 4.21 13.24 6.00
C LEU A 49 5.54 13.31 5.23
N ALA A 50 6.50 12.45 5.57
CA ALA A 50 7.79 12.39 4.88
C ALA A 50 7.63 12.01 3.39
N THR A 51 6.74 11.06 3.11
CA THR A 51 6.43 10.60 1.74
C THR A 51 5.78 11.71 0.91
N ARG A 52 4.81 12.43 1.49
CA ARG A 52 4.10 13.55 0.86
C ARG A 52 5.00 14.75 0.61
N LYS A 53 5.84 15.11 1.59
CA LYS A 53 6.87 16.16 1.43
C LYS A 53 7.79 15.89 0.25
N LYS A 54 8.20 14.63 0.06
CA LYS A 54 9.02 14.22 -1.09
C LYS A 54 8.28 14.40 -2.42
N HIS A 55 6.99 14.11 -2.47
CA HIS A 55 6.17 14.22 -3.68
C HIS A 55 5.73 15.65 -3.99
N GLY A 56 6.00 16.63 -3.12
CA GLY A 56 5.55 18.01 -3.33
C GLY A 56 4.04 18.19 -3.22
N ILE A 57 3.34 17.26 -2.58
CA ILE A 57 1.86 17.27 -2.47
C ILE A 57 1.49 17.38 -0.98
N PRO A 58 0.54 18.26 -0.61
CA PRO A 58 0.10 18.37 0.77
C PRO A 58 -0.50 17.05 1.28
N PRO A 59 -0.13 16.61 2.51
CA PRO A 59 -0.80 15.50 3.16
C PRO A 59 -2.23 15.90 3.56
N GLN A 60 -3.13 14.93 3.66
CA GLN A 60 -4.37 15.12 4.42
C GLN A 60 -4.01 15.50 5.87
N PRO A 61 -4.79 16.36 6.54
CA PRO A 61 -4.54 16.71 7.94
C PRO A 61 -4.65 15.48 8.84
N TYR A 62 -3.98 15.50 10.00
CA TYR A 62 -4.01 14.35 10.90
C TYR A 62 -5.44 13.95 11.32
N GLY A 63 -6.35 14.92 11.51
CA GLY A 63 -7.76 14.65 11.82
C GLY A 63 -8.45 13.71 10.82
N PHE A 64 -8.02 13.69 9.55
CA PHE A 64 -8.51 12.70 8.58
C PHE A 64 -8.09 11.27 8.94
N PHE A 65 -6.82 11.06 9.33
CA PHE A 65 -6.30 9.76 9.72
C PHE A 65 -6.78 9.33 11.10
N GLU A 66 -6.95 10.28 12.02
CA GLU A 66 -7.60 10.07 13.31
C GLU A 66 -9.03 9.57 13.14
N ASN A 67 -9.81 10.18 12.24
CA ASN A 67 -11.16 9.70 11.91
C ASN A 67 -11.14 8.31 11.28
N ILE A 68 -10.16 7.97 10.43
CA ILE A 68 -10.01 6.59 9.93
C ILE A 68 -9.78 5.62 11.09
N TRP A 69 -8.89 5.97 12.03
CA TRP A 69 -8.63 5.12 13.17
C TRP A 69 -9.88 4.94 14.04
N ARG A 70 -10.51 6.06 14.45
CA ARG A 70 -11.65 6.05 15.37
C ARG A 70 -12.88 5.38 14.76
N GLU A 71 -13.24 5.71 13.52
CA GLU A 71 -14.52 5.27 12.94
C GLU A 71 -14.41 3.94 12.18
N ILE A 72 -13.25 3.62 11.61
CA ILE A 72 -13.09 2.48 10.68
C ILE A 72 -12.24 1.36 11.31
N ILE A 73 -11.09 1.69 11.90
CA ILE A 73 -10.19 0.69 12.49
C ILE A 73 -10.80 0.10 13.76
N LEU A 74 -11.34 0.92 14.66
CA LEU A 74 -12.03 0.41 15.86
C LEU A 74 -13.26 -0.44 15.52
N SER A 75 -13.89 -0.15 14.38
CA SER A 75 -14.99 -0.96 13.81
C SER A 75 -14.52 -2.22 13.07
N ARG A 76 -13.20 -2.52 13.08
CA ARG A 76 -12.57 -3.67 12.41
C ARG A 76 -12.76 -3.71 10.89
N LEU A 77 -13.05 -2.57 10.28
CA LEU A 77 -13.18 -2.40 8.82
C LEU A 77 -11.87 -1.92 8.18
N ALA A 78 -10.82 -1.75 8.99
CA ALA A 78 -9.50 -1.34 8.52
C ALA A 78 -8.42 -1.77 9.52
N PHE A 79 -7.17 -1.77 9.09
CA PHE A 79 -6.02 -1.99 9.95
C PHE A 79 -4.78 -1.26 9.43
N VAL A 80 -3.84 -0.96 10.33
CA VAL A 80 -2.51 -0.46 9.98
C VAL A 80 -1.52 -1.60 10.08
N LEU A 81 -0.66 -1.76 9.08
CA LEU A 81 0.56 -2.54 9.20
C LEU A 81 1.75 -1.60 9.21
N LEU A 82 2.67 -1.80 10.16
CA LEU A 82 3.93 -1.09 10.28
C LEU A 82 5.08 -2.06 10.10
N VAL A 83 6.03 -1.70 9.24
CA VAL A 83 7.31 -2.40 9.11
C VAL A 83 8.30 -1.79 10.10
N LYS A 84 8.76 -2.59 11.05
CA LYS A 84 9.76 -2.21 12.05
C LYS A 84 11.14 -2.70 11.63
N HIS A 85 12.14 -1.82 11.74
CA HIS A 85 13.54 -2.20 11.81
C HIS A 85 14.05 -1.85 13.21
N LYS A 86 14.30 -2.87 14.02
CA LYS A 86 14.48 -2.72 15.48
C LYS A 86 13.24 -2.06 16.11
N SER A 87 13.38 -0.93 16.79
CA SER A 87 12.28 -0.18 17.41
C SER A 87 11.63 0.86 16.49
N THR A 88 12.18 1.10 15.30
CA THR A 88 11.76 2.20 14.42
C THR A 88 10.79 1.71 13.35
N SER A 89 9.65 2.41 13.19
CA SER A 89 8.75 2.25 12.03
C SER A 89 9.42 2.84 10.79
N ILE A 90 9.69 2.02 9.78
CA ILE A 90 10.39 2.42 8.55
C ILE A 90 9.51 2.38 7.31
N ALA A 91 8.37 1.67 7.36
CA ALA A 91 7.31 1.75 6.38
C ALA A 91 5.97 1.41 7.04
N GLY A 92 4.88 1.74 6.38
CA GLY A 92 3.56 1.38 6.84
C GLY A 92 2.52 1.51 5.75
N GLY A 93 1.39 0.83 5.97
CA GLY A 93 0.24 0.91 5.11
C GLY A 93 -1.06 0.87 5.91
N VAL A 94 -2.07 1.55 5.37
CA VAL A 94 -3.44 1.50 5.87
C VAL A 94 -4.24 0.67 4.87
N PHE A 95 -4.89 -0.37 5.38
CA PHE A 95 -5.65 -1.32 4.60
C PHE A 95 -7.10 -1.27 5.05
N PHE A 96 -8.04 -1.18 4.10
CA PHE A 96 -9.46 -1.29 4.38
C PHE A 96 -9.94 -2.69 4.05
N ALA A 97 -10.95 -3.16 4.76
CA ALA A 97 -11.60 -4.43 4.54
C ALA A 97 -13.09 -4.18 4.33
N HIS A 98 -13.62 -4.64 3.21
CA HIS A 98 -15.04 -4.56 2.91
C HIS A 98 -15.46 -5.77 2.08
N GLY A 99 -16.54 -6.44 2.52
CA GLY A 99 -16.94 -7.72 1.95
C GLY A 99 -15.81 -8.74 2.03
N ASP A 100 -15.46 -9.33 0.88
CA ASP A 100 -14.38 -10.30 0.72
C ASP A 100 -13.07 -9.69 0.19
N THR A 101 -12.94 -8.36 0.23
CA THR A 101 -11.82 -7.64 -0.37
C THR A 101 -11.02 -6.81 0.65
N ILE A 102 -9.69 -6.94 0.59
CA ILE A 102 -8.74 -6.01 1.23
C ILE A 102 -8.29 -4.95 0.23
N TYR A 103 -8.35 -3.68 0.62
CA TYR A 103 -7.94 -2.53 -0.19
C TYR A 103 -6.66 -1.91 0.35
N TYR A 104 -5.60 -1.91 -0.46
CA TYR A 104 -4.35 -1.24 -0.14
C TYR A 104 -4.46 0.27 -0.37
N LYS A 105 -4.90 1.00 0.66
CA LYS A 105 -5.35 2.39 0.50
C LYS A 105 -4.22 3.41 0.60
N PHE A 106 -3.36 3.29 1.60
CA PHE A 106 -2.24 4.20 1.80
C PHE A 106 -0.94 3.42 2.03
N ASN A 107 0.16 4.00 1.56
CA ASN A 107 1.52 3.48 1.70
C ASN A 107 2.47 4.63 1.97
N ALA A 108 3.37 4.44 2.93
CA ALA A 108 4.43 5.38 3.22
C ALA A 108 5.68 4.66 3.71
N SER A 109 6.86 5.22 3.41
CA SER A 109 8.13 4.61 3.81
C SER A 109 9.24 5.63 3.94
N ASP A 110 10.13 5.41 4.89
CA ASP A 110 11.37 6.15 5.03
C ASP A 110 12.36 5.71 3.94
N ARG A 111 12.80 6.70 3.13
CA ARG A 111 13.74 6.51 2.04
C ARG A 111 15.07 5.91 2.50
N ASN A 112 15.47 6.21 3.73
CA ASN A 112 16.75 5.79 4.31
C ASN A 112 16.82 4.28 4.58
N TYR A 113 15.69 3.58 4.46
CA TYR A 113 15.56 2.14 4.70
C TYR A 113 15.09 1.36 3.46
N LEU A 114 14.92 2.01 2.30
CA LEU A 114 14.44 1.35 1.07
C LEU A 114 15.39 0.25 0.55
N GLN A 115 16.67 0.29 0.93
CA GLN A 115 17.63 -0.77 0.66
C GLN A 115 17.22 -2.11 1.29
N TYR A 116 16.46 -2.10 2.39
CA TYR A 116 15.94 -3.31 3.06
C TYR A 116 14.62 -3.80 2.46
N ARG A 117 14.06 -3.09 1.46
CA ARG A 117 12.81 -3.46 0.76
C ARG A 117 11.57 -3.55 1.67
N PRO A 118 11.33 -2.60 2.60
CA PRO A 118 10.21 -2.69 3.53
C PRO A 118 8.84 -2.71 2.84
N ASN A 119 8.67 -1.99 1.72
CA ASN A 119 7.39 -1.98 0.99
C ASN A 119 7.06 -3.33 0.36
N HIS A 120 8.07 -4.11 -0.03
CA HIS A 120 7.80 -5.44 -0.59
C HIS A 120 7.34 -6.40 0.52
N PHE A 121 7.98 -6.29 1.67
CA PHE A 121 7.63 -7.06 2.87
C PHE A 121 6.23 -6.72 3.38
N LEU A 122 5.91 -5.43 3.48
CA LEU A 122 4.59 -4.92 3.88
C LEU A 122 3.45 -5.47 3.00
N VAL A 123 3.60 -5.38 1.68
CA VAL A 123 2.54 -5.83 0.75
C VAL A 123 2.41 -7.35 0.76
N TRP A 124 3.54 -8.07 0.85
CA TRP A 124 3.49 -9.53 0.95
C TRP A 124 2.79 -9.99 2.24
N ASP A 125 3.13 -9.40 3.38
CA ASP A 125 2.47 -9.70 4.66
C ASP A 125 0.96 -9.42 4.60
N ALA A 126 0.55 -8.30 4.01
CA ALA A 126 -0.87 -7.99 3.82
C ALA A 126 -1.61 -9.01 2.93
N ILE A 127 -0.94 -9.55 1.91
CA ILE A 127 -1.47 -10.62 1.05
C ILE A 127 -1.62 -11.92 1.87
N GLN A 128 -0.62 -12.28 2.68
CA GLN A 128 -0.66 -13.45 3.55
C GLN A 128 -1.80 -13.34 4.56
N TYR A 129 -1.90 -12.19 5.23
CA TYR A 129 -2.99 -11.88 6.15
C TYR A 129 -4.36 -12.04 5.50
N GLY A 130 -4.51 -11.56 4.26
CA GLY A 130 -5.75 -11.73 3.49
C GLY A 130 -6.12 -13.20 3.28
N CYS A 131 -5.15 -14.02 2.90
CA CYS A 131 -5.34 -15.46 2.73
C CYS A 131 -5.73 -16.13 4.06
N GLU A 132 -5.00 -15.83 5.14
CA GLU A 132 -5.23 -16.40 6.48
C GLU A 132 -6.60 -16.02 7.05
N LYS A 133 -7.11 -14.84 6.72
CA LYS A 133 -8.43 -14.36 7.17
C LYS A 133 -9.58 -14.72 6.22
N GLY A 134 -9.30 -15.44 5.14
CA GLY A 134 -10.32 -15.90 4.20
C GLY A 134 -10.88 -14.81 3.27
N TYR A 135 -10.18 -13.70 3.10
CA TYR A 135 -10.52 -12.73 2.05
C TYR A 135 -10.28 -13.36 0.67
N LYS A 136 -11.14 -13.06 -0.29
CA LYS A 136 -11.03 -13.55 -1.67
C LYS A 136 -10.23 -12.64 -2.56
N PHE A 137 -10.20 -11.33 -2.26
CA PHE A 137 -9.54 -10.37 -3.12
C PHE A 137 -8.62 -9.41 -2.37
N PHE A 138 -7.54 -9.02 -3.04
CA PHE A 138 -6.66 -7.93 -2.66
C PHE A 138 -6.63 -6.90 -3.79
N ASP A 139 -7.12 -5.71 -3.52
CA ASP A 139 -7.10 -4.57 -4.43
C ASP A 139 -5.86 -3.70 -4.15
N GLY A 140 -4.97 -3.63 -5.14
CA GLY A 140 -3.76 -2.80 -5.08
C GLY A 140 -4.01 -1.30 -5.27
N GLY A 141 -5.25 -0.90 -5.56
CA GLY A 141 -5.70 0.45 -5.85
C GLY A 141 -5.39 0.92 -7.27
N ARG A 142 -5.92 2.08 -7.63
CA ARG A 142 -5.69 2.73 -8.93
C ARG A 142 -4.23 3.17 -9.10
N THR A 143 -3.75 3.15 -10.33
CA THR A 143 -2.46 3.71 -10.75
C THR A 143 -2.61 4.39 -12.10
N SER A 144 -1.98 5.54 -12.29
CA SER A 144 -1.90 6.18 -13.61
C SER A 144 -1.09 5.30 -14.56
N PRO A 145 -1.53 5.09 -15.82
CA PRO A 145 -0.76 4.36 -16.83
C PRO A 145 0.65 4.94 -17.07
N ASP A 146 0.84 6.24 -16.81
CA ASP A 146 2.13 6.93 -16.96
C ASP A 146 3.14 6.57 -15.85
N ASN A 147 2.67 6.02 -14.71
CA ASN A 147 3.49 5.62 -13.57
C ASN A 147 4.00 4.19 -13.72
N LEU A 148 4.89 3.99 -14.69
CA LEU A 148 5.45 2.67 -15.03
C LEU A 148 6.11 1.98 -13.82
N GLY A 149 6.67 2.74 -12.89
CA GLY A 149 7.28 2.21 -11.67
C GLY A 149 6.25 1.56 -10.74
N LEU A 150 5.14 2.25 -10.46
CA LEU A 150 4.08 1.73 -9.60
C LEU A 150 3.30 0.60 -10.30
N VAL A 151 3.09 0.70 -11.62
CA VAL A 151 2.51 -0.38 -12.43
C VAL A 151 3.36 -1.63 -12.34
N SER A 152 4.67 -1.52 -12.62
CA SER A 152 5.61 -2.64 -12.54
C SER A 152 5.68 -3.25 -11.13
N PHE A 153 5.67 -2.40 -10.09
CA PHE A 153 5.61 -2.85 -8.71
C PHE A 153 4.38 -3.74 -8.47
N LYS A 154 3.17 -3.30 -8.81
CA LYS A 154 1.93 -4.07 -8.61
C LYS A 154 1.89 -5.35 -9.45
N ARG A 155 2.26 -5.28 -10.74
CA ARG A 155 2.41 -6.46 -11.62
C ARG A 155 3.34 -7.51 -11.04
N SER A 156 4.43 -7.07 -10.40
CA SER A 156 5.41 -7.98 -9.81
C SER A 156 4.87 -8.84 -8.66
N PHE A 157 3.73 -8.44 -8.07
CA PHE A 157 2.99 -9.23 -7.09
C PHE A 157 1.97 -10.20 -7.70
N GLY A 158 1.84 -10.23 -9.03
CA GLY A 158 0.80 -11.00 -9.71
C GLY A 158 -0.58 -10.32 -9.69
N MET A 159 -0.63 -9.02 -9.38
CA MET A 159 -1.86 -8.24 -9.49
C MET A 159 -2.21 -8.03 -10.96
N GLN A 160 -3.50 -8.16 -11.29
CA GLN A 160 -4.03 -7.89 -12.62
C GLN A 160 -4.55 -6.46 -12.71
N GLU A 161 -4.37 -5.86 -13.88
CA GLU A 161 -4.90 -4.53 -14.19
C GLU A 161 -6.32 -4.65 -14.75
N THR A 162 -7.13 -3.66 -14.43
CA THR A 162 -8.46 -3.48 -14.99
C THR A 162 -8.62 -2.01 -15.31
N ASP A 163 -9.07 -1.73 -16.52
CA ASP A 163 -9.27 -0.35 -16.95
C ASP A 163 -10.39 0.30 -16.14
N LEU A 164 -10.14 1.53 -15.68
CA LEU A 164 -11.13 2.36 -14.99
C LEU A 164 -11.39 3.60 -15.85
N PRO A 165 -12.24 3.49 -16.90
CA PRO A 165 -12.49 4.59 -17.81
C PRO A 165 -13.26 5.73 -17.12
N TYR A 166 -12.88 6.96 -17.41
CA TYR A 166 -13.62 8.16 -17.03
C TYR A 166 -14.22 8.78 -18.28
N TYR A 167 -15.53 8.99 -18.26
CA TYR A 167 -16.27 9.68 -19.32
C TYR A 167 -16.63 11.10 -18.85
N TYR A 168 -16.45 12.09 -19.72
CA TYR A 168 -16.68 13.51 -19.40
C TYR A 168 -17.62 14.13 -20.44
N TRP A 169 -18.60 14.92 -19.99
CA TRP A 169 -19.48 15.72 -20.86
C TRP A 169 -19.72 17.14 -20.28
N PRO A 170 -19.57 18.22 -21.08
CA PRO A 170 -18.95 18.23 -22.41
C PRO A 170 -17.50 17.71 -22.34
N THR A 171 -16.88 17.36 -23.47
CA THR A 171 -15.52 16.78 -23.48
C THR A 171 -14.52 17.73 -22.81
N VAL A 172 -14.24 17.52 -21.52
CA VAL A 172 -13.17 18.17 -20.77
C VAL A 172 -12.05 17.16 -20.52
N LYS A 173 -10.80 17.59 -20.66
CA LYS A 173 -9.67 16.84 -20.09
C LYS A 173 -9.86 16.85 -18.57
N GLY A 174 -10.25 15.71 -17.99
CA GLY A 174 -10.58 15.61 -16.58
C GLY A 174 -9.51 16.21 -15.67
N VAL A 175 -9.91 16.79 -14.55
CA VAL A 175 -8.98 17.38 -13.55
C VAL A 175 -7.95 16.35 -13.04
N THR A 176 -8.27 15.06 -13.13
CA THR A 176 -7.42 13.90 -12.81
C THR A 176 -6.52 13.43 -13.97
N SER A 177 -6.62 14.04 -15.16
CA SER A 177 -5.88 13.66 -16.37
C SER A 177 -4.52 14.36 -16.53
N ALA A 178 -4.04 15.05 -15.49
CA ALA A 178 -2.68 15.54 -15.48
C ALA A 178 -1.73 14.33 -15.53
N LYS A 179 -1.02 14.17 -16.64
CA LYS A 179 0.04 13.16 -16.76
C LYS A 179 0.98 13.32 -15.57
N GLU A 180 1.30 12.23 -14.87
CA GLU A 180 2.26 12.27 -13.74
C GLU A 180 3.67 12.71 -14.20
N ARG A 181 3.92 12.78 -15.52
CA ARG A 181 5.13 13.36 -16.11
C ARG A 181 5.08 14.88 -16.32
N SER A 182 3.95 15.52 -16.07
CA SER A 182 3.78 16.97 -16.28
C SER A 182 4.59 17.78 -15.26
N LEU A 183 4.96 19.00 -15.62
CA LEU A 183 5.62 19.95 -14.71
C LEU A 183 4.80 20.23 -13.45
N LYS A 184 3.48 20.01 -13.47
CA LYS A 184 2.61 20.15 -12.28
C LYS A 184 2.81 19.03 -11.26
N TYR A 185 3.47 17.92 -11.62
CA TYR A 185 3.68 16.75 -10.76
C TYR A 185 5.15 16.56 -10.35
N ARG A 186 6.09 17.30 -10.95
CA ARG A 186 7.52 17.32 -10.56
C ARG A 186 7.79 18.40 -9.54
#